data_AF-A0A950BMH3-F1
#
_entry.id   AF-A0A950BMH3-F1
#
_cell.length_a   1.000
_cell.length_b   1.000
_cell.length_c   1.000
_cell.angle_alpha   90.00
_cell.angle_beta   90.00
_cell.angle_gamma   90.00
#
_symmetry.space_group_name_H-M   'P 1'
#
loop_
_entity.id
_entity.type
_entity.pdbx_description
1 polymer ?
#
loop_
_entity_poly.entity_id
_entity_poly.type
_entity_poly.pdbx_seq_one_letter_code
_entity_poly.pdbx_strand_id
1 'polypeptide(L)'
;MKWTVIVGRYSPPGEPQPKGEKGAPLRPPYDKAPPKTYQTFKVDLPEHAMVLDALIAVREYQDESLAVRCACRSAICGSCAMWVNGHARLVCTSKLREHTVDGKVTVEAPPSMPIVRDLVCDMKPFWNKNLSVKPWLENKQPVPAGEEY
;
A
#
# COMPACT_ATOMS: atom_id res chain seq x y z
N MET A 1 -4.96 -1.52 -24.62
CA MET A 1 -3.55 -1.17 -24.88
C MET A 1 -2.69 -2.02 -23.95
N LYS A 2 -1.57 -2.58 -24.42
CA LYS A 2 -0.74 -3.46 -23.59
C LYS A 2 0.23 -2.66 -22.73
N TRP A 3 0.16 -2.84 -21.42
CA TRP A 3 1.04 -2.21 -20.43
C TRP A 3 1.91 -3.25 -19.76
N THR A 4 3.16 -2.87 -19.47
CA THR A 4 4.08 -3.71 -18.69
C THR A 4 4.17 -3.17 -17.27
N VAL A 5 3.82 -3.99 -16.29
CA VAL A 5 3.83 -3.63 -14.87
C VAL A 5 4.80 -4.58 -14.16
N ILE A 6 5.80 -4.01 -13.50
CA ILE A 6 6.75 -4.74 -12.67
C ILE A 6 6.33 -4.57 -11.22
N VAL A 7 6.12 -5.67 -10.52
CA VAL A 7 5.69 -5.67 -9.12
C VAL A 7 6.79 -6.25 -8.24
N GLY A 8 7.17 -5.50 -7.21
CA GLY A 8 8.03 -6.00 -6.13
C GLY A 8 7.26 -6.96 -5.23
N ARG A 9 7.70 -8.22 -5.18
CA ARG A 9 7.16 -9.27 -4.30
C ARG A 9 8.07 -9.41 -3.08
N TYR A 10 7.47 -9.37 -1.90
CA TYR A 10 8.16 -9.33 -0.61
C TYR A 10 7.76 -10.50 0.30
N SER A 11 7.07 -11.49 -0.24
CA SER A 11 6.73 -12.73 0.44
C SER A 11 6.96 -13.90 -0.52
N PRO A 12 7.41 -15.08 -0.03
CA PRO A 12 7.49 -16.26 -0.86
C PRO A 12 6.11 -16.59 -1.43
N PRO A 13 6.00 -17.03 -2.70
CA PRO A 13 4.72 -17.42 -3.28
C PRO A 13 4.09 -18.56 -2.44
N GLY A 14 2.82 -18.42 -2.06
CA GLY A 14 2.05 -19.51 -1.45
C GLY A 14 2.16 -19.69 0.08
N GLU A 15 3.03 -18.97 0.78
CA GLU A 15 3.11 -19.02 2.25
C GLU A 15 2.52 -17.75 2.89
N PRO A 16 1.42 -17.86 3.66
CA PRO A 16 1.02 -16.79 4.56
C PRO A 16 2.17 -16.50 5.52
N GLN A 17 2.50 -15.22 5.75
CA GLN A 17 3.37 -14.87 6.87
C GLN A 17 2.81 -15.53 8.13
N PRO A 18 3.66 -16.12 8.99
CA PRO A 18 3.21 -16.76 10.22
C PRO A 18 2.35 -15.77 10.99
N LYS A 19 1.16 -16.22 11.41
CA LYS A 19 0.20 -15.43 12.17
C LYS A 19 0.97 -14.77 13.31
N GLY A 20 1.10 -13.44 13.27
CA GLY A 20 1.78 -12.70 14.32
C GLY A 20 1.17 -13.09 15.67
N GLU A 21 1.99 -13.65 16.57
CA GLU A 21 1.53 -13.97 17.91
C GLU A 21 1.03 -12.69 18.59
N LYS A 22 -0.13 -12.77 19.26
CA LYS A 22 -0.68 -11.64 20.02
C LYS A 22 0.36 -11.21 21.06
N GLY A 23 0.88 -10.00 20.93
CA GLY A 23 1.87 -9.45 21.86
C GLY A 23 3.33 -9.77 21.53
N ALA A 24 3.60 -10.57 20.50
CA ALA A 24 4.97 -10.72 20.01
C ALA A 24 5.40 -9.41 19.30
N PRO A 25 6.63 -8.92 19.53
CA PRO A 25 7.17 -7.86 18.72
C PRO A 25 7.11 -8.29 17.26
N LEU A 26 6.53 -7.44 16.41
CA LEU A 26 6.56 -7.63 14.96
C LEU A 26 8.01 -7.88 14.58
N ARG A 27 8.30 -9.01 13.92
CA ARG A 27 9.67 -9.37 13.56
C ARG A 27 10.29 -8.16 12.86
N PRO A 28 11.35 -7.56 13.41
CA PRO A 28 12.07 -6.56 12.66
C PRO A 28 12.63 -7.24 11.43
N PRO A 29 12.64 -6.50 10.32
CA PRO A 29 13.96 -5.96 10.02
C PRO A 29 13.84 -4.47 9.77
N TYR A 30 14.27 -3.68 10.75
CA TYR A 30 14.63 -2.29 10.49
C TYR A 30 15.90 -2.18 9.62
N ASP A 31 16.60 -3.30 9.34
CA ASP A 31 17.90 -3.29 8.63
C ASP A 31 17.96 -4.09 7.31
N LYS A 32 16.96 -4.93 6.99
CA LYS A 32 16.93 -5.72 5.74
C LYS A 32 15.50 -5.97 5.29
N ALA A 33 14.96 -5.16 4.38
CA ALA A 33 13.70 -5.49 3.72
C ALA A 33 13.72 -6.97 3.28
N PRO A 34 12.63 -7.73 3.46
CA PRO A 34 12.60 -9.13 3.03
C PRO A 34 13.06 -9.22 1.57
N PRO A 35 13.78 -10.29 1.19
CA PRO A 35 14.34 -10.41 -0.15
C PRO A 35 13.22 -10.16 -1.17
N LYS A 36 13.40 -9.11 -1.97
CA LYS A 36 12.41 -8.70 -2.95
C LYS A 36 12.73 -9.36 -4.27
N THR A 37 11.71 -9.94 -4.89
CA THR A 37 11.79 -10.42 -6.27
C THR A 37 10.91 -9.55 -7.15
N TYR A 38 11.33 -9.30 -8.38
CA TYR A 38 10.51 -8.57 -9.33
C TYR A 38 9.80 -9.55 -10.24
N GLN A 39 8.48 -9.40 -10.34
CA GLN A 39 7.67 -10.13 -11.30
C GLN A 39 7.13 -9.15 -12.34
N THR A 40 7.19 -9.56 -13.60
CA THR A 40 6.72 -8.74 -14.72
C THR A 40 5.39 -9.27 -15.21
N PHE A 41 4.40 -8.39 -15.29
CA PHE A 41 3.06 -8.69 -15.78
C PHE A 41 2.75 -7.82 -17.00
N LYS A 42 2.00 -8.39 -17.95
CA LYS A 42 1.49 -7.67 -19.12
C LYS A 42 -0.02 -7.60 -19.00
N VAL A 43 -0.58 -6.40 -18.91
CA VAL A 43 -2.03 -6.18 -18.76
C VAL A 43 -2.58 -5.43 -19.97
N ASP A 44 -3.78 -5.79 -20.41
CA ASP A 44 -4.49 -5.06 -21.46
C ASP A 44 -5.52 -4.13 -20.83
N LEU A 45 -5.24 -2.82 -20.86
CA LEU A 45 -6.06 -1.80 -20.21
C LEU A 45 -6.21 -0.58 -21.12
N PRO A 46 -7.29 0.21 -20.95
CA PRO A 46 -7.47 1.45 -21.69
C PRO A 46 -6.40 2.49 -21.31
N GLU A 47 -6.25 3.52 -22.12
CA GLU A 47 -5.21 4.56 -21.94
C GLU A 47 -5.38 5.40 -20.67
N HIS A 48 -6.63 5.58 -20.23
CA HIS A 48 -6.96 6.33 -19.02
C HIS A 48 -6.83 5.51 -17.73
N ALA A 49 -6.38 4.25 -17.83
CA ALA A 49 -6.27 3.38 -16.68
C ALA A 49 -5.20 3.88 -15.68
N MET A 50 -5.49 3.64 -14.41
CA MET A 50 -4.61 3.97 -13.30
C MET A 50 -3.67 2.80 -13.01
N VAL A 51 -2.57 3.07 -12.32
CA VAL A 51 -1.66 2.04 -11.81
C VAL A 51 -2.42 1.07 -10.90
N LEU A 52 -3.40 1.55 -10.12
CA LEU A 52 -4.28 0.67 -9.35
C LEU A 52 -5.03 -0.32 -10.23
N ASP A 53 -5.60 0.12 -11.37
CA ASP A 53 -6.37 -0.76 -12.25
C ASP A 53 -5.48 -1.88 -12.82
N ALA A 54 -4.23 -1.56 -13.14
CA ALA A 54 -3.20 -2.53 -13.49
C ALA A 54 -2.99 -3.59 -12.39
N LEU A 55 -2.79 -3.16 -11.14
CA LEU A 55 -2.58 -4.08 -10.01
C LEU A 55 -3.80 -4.96 -9.71
N ILE A 56 -5.00 -4.39 -9.83
CA ILE A 56 -6.25 -5.13 -9.68
C ILE A 56 -6.39 -6.17 -10.80
N ALA A 57 -6.10 -5.79 -12.05
CA ALA A 57 -6.14 -6.71 -13.18
C ALA A 57 -5.11 -7.84 -13.06
N VAL A 58 -3.90 -7.55 -12.57
CA VAL A 58 -2.92 -8.61 -12.26
C VAL A 58 -3.49 -9.57 -11.22
N ARG A 59 -4.03 -9.04 -10.11
CA ARG A 59 -4.57 -9.88 -9.03
C ARG A 59 -5.75 -10.73 -9.47
N GLU A 60 -6.66 -10.19 -10.28
CA GLU A 60 -7.90 -10.88 -10.64
C GLU A 60 -7.73 -11.86 -11.81
N TYR A 61 -6.80 -11.59 -12.74
CA TYR A 61 -6.74 -12.35 -14.00
C TYR A 61 -5.40 -13.05 -14.24
N GLN A 62 -4.37 -12.82 -13.43
CA GLN A 62 -3.03 -13.40 -13.66
C GLN A 62 -2.42 -14.04 -12.41
N ASP A 63 -2.56 -13.43 -11.24
CA ASP A 63 -1.99 -13.93 -9.99
C ASP A 63 -2.80 -13.47 -8.75
N GLU A 64 -3.71 -14.33 -8.31
CA GLU A 64 -4.57 -14.12 -7.14
C GLU A 64 -3.80 -14.02 -5.82
N SER A 65 -2.52 -14.43 -5.78
CA SER A 65 -1.70 -14.33 -4.58
C SER A 65 -1.25 -12.90 -4.29
N LEU A 66 -1.33 -11.99 -5.27
CA LEU A 66 -0.84 -10.62 -5.16
C LEU A 66 -1.61 -9.84 -4.09
N ALA A 67 -0.91 -9.45 -3.03
CA ALA A 67 -1.50 -8.65 -1.95
C ALA A 67 -1.43 -7.14 -2.23
N VAL A 68 -2.60 -6.50 -2.25
CA VAL A 68 -2.75 -5.05 -2.45
C VAL A 68 -3.79 -4.50 -1.49
N ARG A 69 -3.51 -3.34 -0.89
CA ARG A 69 -4.48 -2.58 -0.09
C ARG A 69 -5.08 -1.45 -0.93
N CYS A 70 -6.41 -1.40 -1.01
CA CYS A 70 -7.15 -0.33 -1.69
C CYS A 70 -8.59 -0.24 -1.14
N ALA A 71 -9.21 0.94 -1.23
CA ALA A 71 -10.61 1.14 -0.82
C ALA A 71 -11.31 2.18 -1.72
N CYS A 72 -11.13 3.48 -1.47
CA CYS A 72 -11.96 4.54 -2.08
C CYS A 72 -11.81 4.75 -3.60
N ARG A 73 -10.65 4.40 -4.18
CA ARG A 73 -10.26 4.71 -5.57
C ARG A 73 -10.34 6.19 -5.98
N SER A 74 -10.43 7.13 -5.03
CA SER A 74 -10.62 8.57 -5.26
C SER A 74 -9.65 9.44 -4.43
N ALA A 75 -8.48 8.91 -4.08
CA ALA A 75 -7.43 9.57 -3.30
C ALA A 75 -7.80 10.10 -1.90
N ILE A 76 -8.96 9.76 -1.35
CA ILE A 76 -9.36 10.25 -0.02
C ILE A 76 -8.83 9.38 1.13
N CYS A 77 -8.83 8.06 0.98
CA CYS A 77 -8.56 7.15 2.11
C CYS A 77 -7.06 6.87 2.37
N GLY A 78 -6.15 7.25 1.47
CA GLY A 78 -4.71 6.95 1.57
C GLY A 78 -4.31 5.47 1.52
N SER A 79 -5.25 4.52 1.41
CA SER A 79 -4.97 3.08 1.58
C SER A 79 -4.11 2.44 0.49
N CYS A 80 -4.00 3.08 -0.68
CA CYS A 80 -3.24 2.59 -1.84
C CYS A 80 -1.93 3.39 -2.04
N ALA A 81 -1.32 3.83 -0.94
CA ALA A 81 0.00 4.46 -0.97
C ALA A 81 1.07 3.41 -1.27
N MET A 82 1.84 3.62 -2.35
CA MET A 82 2.89 2.72 -2.83
C MET A 82 4.06 3.52 -3.41
N TRP A 83 5.15 2.83 -3.71
CA TRP A 83 6.27 3.38 -4.47
C TRP A 83 6.11 3.06 -5.94
N VAL A 84 6.03 4.09 -6.78
CA VAL A 84 5.95 3.96 -8.24
C VAL A 84 7.19 4.60 -8.83
N ASN A 85 8.00 3.79 -9.52
CA ASN A 85 9.30 4.19 -10.10
C ASN A 85 10.19 4.95 -9.09
N GLY A 86 10.28 4.47 -7.85
CA GLY A 86 11.10 5.10 -6.81
C GLY A 86 10.45 6.27 -6.05
N HIS A 87 9.23 6.68 -6.41
CA HIS A 87 8.54 7.81 -5.77
C HIS A 87 7.26 7.39 -5.04
N ALA A 88 6.99 8.00 -3.89
CA ALA A 88 5.73 7.79 -3.16
C ALA A 88 4.54 8.36 -3.95
N ARG A 89 3.53 7.52 -4.22
CA ARG A 89 2.32 7.87 -4.98
C ARG A 89 1.08 7.18 -4.43
N LEU A 90 -0.09 7.75 -4.70
CA LEU A 90 -1.38 7.06 -4.55
C LEU A 90 -1.74 6.42 -5.89
N VAL A 91 -1.67 5.09 -5.96
CA VAL A 91 -1.82 4.38 -7.25
C VAL A 91 -3.22 4.51 -7.88
N CYS A 92 -4.23 4.92 -7.09
CA CYS A 92 -5.59 5.17 -7.60
C CYS A 92 -5.74 6.44 -8.44
N THR A 93 -4.79 7.36 -8.37
CA THR A 93 -4.79 8.61 -9.16
C THR A 93 -3.58 8.73 -10.07
N SER A 94 -2.65 7.79 -9.98
CA SER A 94 -1.50 7.69 -10.87
C SER A 94 -1.90 7.03 -12.17
N LYS A 95 -1.95 7.79 -13.28
CA LYS A 95 -2.25 7.24 -14.60
C LYS A 95 -1.09 6.40 -15.12
N LEU A 96 -1.39 5.26 -15.74
CA LEU A 96 -0.38 4.39 -16.34
C LEU A 96 0.45 5.13 -17.39
N ARG A 97 -0.21 5.87 -18.29
CA ARG A 97 0.46 6.65 -19.35
C ARG A 97 1.49 7.63 -18.81
N GLU A 98 1.20 8.31 -17.70
CA GLU A 98 2.07 9.35 -17.12
C GLU A 98 3.24 8.75 -16.34
N HIS A 99 3.08 7.52 -15.84
CA HIS A 99 4.08 6.85 -15.00
C HIS A 99 4.79 5.69 -15.70
N THR A 100 4.58 5.50 -17.00
CA THR A 100 5.32 4.49 -17.78
C THR A 100 6.66 5.09 -18.23
N VAL A 101 7.76 4.49 -17.80
CA VAL A 101 9.13 4.86 -18.18
C VAL A 101 9.74 3.66 -18.90
N ASP A 102 10.34 3.87 -20.09
CA ASP A 102 10.88 2.79 -20.92
C ASP A 102 9.88 1.64 -21.20
N GLY A 103 8.60 1.99 -21.37
CA GLY A 103 7.53 1.03 -21.65
C GLY A 103 7.07 0.17 -20.46
N LYS A 104 7.53 0.49 -19.25
CA LYS A 104 7.19 -0.24 -18.01
C LYS A 104 6.88 0.71 -16.84
N VAL A 105 6.13 0.21 -15.87
CA VAL A 105 5.93 0.87 -14.57
C VAL A 105 6.33 -0.10 -13.46
N THR A 106 7.19 0.34 -12.55
CA THR A 106 7.64 -0.46 -11.41
C THR A 106 6.89 -0.03 -10.16
N VAL A 107 6.25 -0.98 -9.48
CA VAL A 107 5.49 -0.76 -8.25
C VAL A 107 6.10 -1.57 -7.11
N GLU A 108 6.35 -0.89 -6.00
CA GLU A 108 7.00 -1.45 -4.81
C GLU A 108 6.25 -1.01 -3.53
N ALA A 109 6.45 -1.77 -2.47
CA ALA A 109 6.00 -1.36 -1.15
C ALA A 109 6.83 -0.17 -0.64
N PRO A 110 6.24 0.73 0.17
CA PRO A 110 6.98 1.78 0.85
C PRO A 110 8.23 1.28 1.60
N PRO A 111 9.44 1.79 1.30
CA PRO A 111 10.68 1.34 1.93
C PRO A 111 10.77 1.74 3.41
N SER A 112 10.02 2.75 3.84
CA SER A 112 10.02 3.26 5.21
C SER A 112 9.02 2.58 6.14
N MET A 113 8.25 1.61 5.65
CA MET A 113 7.18 0.93 6.42
C MET A 113 7.45 -0.58 6.51
N PRO A 114 7.14 -1.23 7.64
CA PRO A 114 7.24 -2.69 7.74
C PRO A 114 6.29 -3.35 6.73
N ILE A 115 6.80 -4.30 5.96
CA ILE A 115 6.01 -5.00 4.94
C ILE A 115 5.36 -6.23 5.58
N VAL A 116 4.05 -6.36 5.42
CA VAL A 116 3.28 -7.54 5.84
C VAL A 116 3.29 -8.57 4.72
N ARG A 117 2.90 -8.18 3.50
CA ARG A 117 2.86 -9.08 2.34
C ARG A 117 2.83 -8.28 1.04
N ASP A 118 3.71 -8.59 0.10
CA ASP A 118 3.83 -7.88 -1.20
C ASP A 118 3.78 -6.35 -1.05
N LEU A 119 2.70 -5.70 -1.51
CA LEU A 119 2.52 -4.25 -1.47
C LEU A 119 1.77 -3.76 -0.21
N VAL A 120 1.47 -4.66 0.74
CA VAL A 120 0.76 -4.36 1.99
C VAL A 120 1.76 -4.17 3.13
N CYS A 121 1.69 -3.00 3.77
CA CYS A 121 2.51 -2.63 4.92
C CYS A 121 1.71 -2.63 6.24
N ASP A 122 2.43 -2.72 7.35
CA ASP A 122 1.89 -2.54 8.70
C ASP A 122 1.78 -1.05 9.03
N MET A 123 0.55 -0.60 9.33
CA MET A 123 0.25 0.78 9.68
C MET A 123 0.33 1.06 11.19
N LYS A 124 0.55 0.05 12.06
CA LYS A 124 0.64 0.24 13.51
C LYS A 124 1.69 1.28 13.91
N PRO A 125 2.93 1.28 13.36
CA PRO A 125 3.93 2.29 13.76
C PRO A 125 3.49 3.71 13.41
N PHE A 126 2.78 3.88 12.29
CA PHE A 126 2.22 5.16 11.88
C PHE A 126 1.15 5.65 12.87
N TRP A 127 0.17 4.80 13.20
CA TRP A 127 -0.89 5.16 14.13
C TRP A 127 -0.38 5.40 15.55
N ASN A 128 0.59 4.62 16.02
CA ASN A 128 1.18 4.82 17.34
C ASN A 128 1.84 6.21 17.46
N LYS A 129 2.55 6.65 16.41
CA LYS A 129 3.12 8.01 16.35
C LYS A 129 2.05 9.09 16.27
N ASN A 130 0.97 8.84 15.53
CA ASN A 130 -0.15 9.77 15.45
C ASN A 130 -0.85 9.91 16.82
N LEU A 131 -1.10 8.82 17.53
CA LEU A 131 -1.73 8.84 18.84
C LEU A 131 -0.83 9.46 19.93
N SER A 132 0.50 9.38 19.81
CA SER A 132 1.41 9.97 20.80
C SER A 132 1.35 11.50 20.87
N VAL A 133 0.89 12.16 19.80
CA VAL A 133 0.70 13.63 19.80
C VAL A 133 -0.68 14.07 20.26
N LYS A 134 -1.54 13.11 20.66
CA LYS A 134 -2.92 13.35 21.10
C LYS A 134 -3.69 14.28 20.14
N PRO A 135 -3.99 13.83 18.90
CA PRO A 135 -4.55 14.66 17.84
C PRO A 135 -6.06 14.90 18.04
N TRP A 136 -6.45 15.36 19.22
CA TRP A 136 -7.81 15.69 19.61
C TRP A 136 -7.82 16.93 20.48
N LEU A 137 -8.99 17.56 20.59
CA LEU A 137 -9.18 18.71 21.46
C LEU A 137 -9.25 18.23 22.91
N GLU A 138 -8.30 18.66 23.74
CA GLU A 138 -8.38 18.47 25.20
C GLU A 138 -8.97 19.72 25.84
N ASN A 139 -10.20 19.61 26.37
CA ASN A 139 -10.81 20.70 27.11
C ASN A 139 -10.23 20.78 28.53
N LYS A 140 -9.77 21.96 28.95
CA LYS A 140 -9.28 22.19 30.32
C LYS A 140 -10.41 22.40 31.32
N GLN A 141 -11.57 22.83 30.84
CA GLN A 141 -12.77 23.03 31.64
C GLN A 141 -13.75 21.88 31.40
N PRO A 142 -14.57 21.52 32.39
CA PRO A 142 -15.65 20.56 32.16
C PRO A 142 -16.55 21.09 31.04
N VAL A 143 -16.99 20.19 30.15
CA VAL A 143 -17.99 20.54 29.12
C VAL A 143 -19.22 21.08 29.87
N PRO A 144 -19.65 22.33 29.63
CA PRO A 144 -20.86 22.85 30.23
C PRO A 144 -22.01 21.90 29.91
N ALA A 145 -22.89 21.63 30.87
CA ALA A 145 -24.10 20.84 30.59
C ALA A 145 -24.89 21.57 29.50
N GLY A 146 -24.82 21.07 28.27
CA GLY A 146 -25.56 21.62 27.14
C GLY A 146 -26.96 21.01 27.11
N GLU A 147 -27.98 21.85 26.96
CA GLU A 147 -29.28 21.41 26.43
C GLU A 147 -29.07 20.84 25.02
N GLU A 148 -29.65 19.67 24.76
CA GLU A 148 -29.64 19.06 23.43
C GLU A 148 -30.38 19.97 22.44
N TYR A 149 -29.73 20.29 21.31
CA TYR A 149 -30.34 21.01 20.18
C TYR A 149 -30.99 20.03 19.20
#